data_AF-A0A7S2KUS8-F1
#
_entry.id   AF-A0A7S2KUS8-F1
#
_cell.length_a   1.000
_cell.length_b   1.000
_cell.length_c   1.000
_cell.angle_alpha   90.00
_cell.angle_beta   90.00
_cell.angle_gamma   90.00
#
_symmetry.space_group_name_H-M   'P 1'
#
loop_
_entity.id
_entity.type
_entity.pdbx_description
1 polymer ?
#
loop_
_entity_poly.entity_id
_entity_poly.type
_entity_poly.pdbx_seq_one_letter_code
_entity_poly.pdbx_strand_id
1 'polypeptide(L)'
;TEIWHLENVINKRSLKMETKQFDDRQENRNALAQPKTMDEFMKLDFASRCAVAGLQLGKTKVFLRREAFDTIESIRNEKFGKNVTKVAKYWRRYAAQKYLRTCRSAAIKIQCLFRRVEAVVRTTHLMKIMKEKRRKRKAATKIQAAYR
;
A
#
# COMPACT_ATOMS: atom_id res chain seq x y z
N THR A 1 -2.44 15.72 19.14
CA THR A 1 -1.22 14.97 18.77
C THR A 1 -0.33 15.87 17.94
N GLU A 2 0.99 15.79 18.08
CA GLU A 2 1.97 16.65 17.39
C GLU A 2 1.77 16.71 15.87
N ILE A 3 1.19 15.66 15.29
CA ILE A 3 0.80 15.54 13.89
C ILE A 3 -0.22 16.63 13.48
N TRP A 4 -1.20 16.93 14.33
CA TRP A 4 -2.23 17.94 14.05
C TRP A 4 -1.65 19.37 14.07
N HIS A 5 -0.62 19.59 14.88
CA HIS A 5 0.12 20.85 14.92
C HIS A 5 0.96 21.06 13.66
N LEU A 6 1.61 19.99 13.17
CA LEU A 6 2.37 20.02 11.92
C LEU A 6 1.48 20.28 10.70
N GLU A 7 0.32 19.61 10.59
CA GLU A 7 -0.63 19.85 9.50
C GLU A 7 -1.14 21.30 9.48
N ASN A 8 -1.45 21.88 10.65
CA ASN A 8 -1.89 23.27 10.74
C ASN A 8 -0.79 24.28 10.38
N VAL A 9 0.48 23.99 10.70
CA VAL A 9 1.61 24.86 10.33
C VAL A 9 1.86 24.79 8.82
N ILE A 10 1.72 23.61 8.21
CA ILE A 10 1.86 23.43 6.77
C ILE A 10 0.73 24.14 6.03
N ASN A 11 -0.53 23.98 6.47
CA ASN A 11 -1.68 24.67 5.88
C ASN A 11 -1.58 26.20 6.03
N LYS A 12 -1.13 26.71 7.19
CA LYS A 12 -0.88 28.16 7.36
C LYS A 12 0.22 28.69 6.44
N ARG A 13 1.25 27.88 6.13
CA ARG A 13 2.29 28.26 5.16
C ARG A 13 1.77 28.22 3.72
N SER A 14 0.98 27.22 3.36
CA SER A 14 0.34 27.11 2.04
C SER A 14 -0.58 28.30 1.76
N LEU A 15 -1.44 28.66 2.73
CA LEU A 15 -2.34 29.82 2.64
C LEU A 15 -1.58 31.16 2.59
N LYS A 16 -0.42 31.26 3.26
CA LYS A 16 0.48 32.43 3.16
C LYS A 16 1.19 32.53 1.80
N MET A 17 1.38 31.41 1.09
CA MET A 17 1.93 31.45 -0.27
C MET A 17 0.87 31.86 -1.30
N GLU A 18 -0.40 31.48 -1.13
CA GLU A 18 -1.49 31.91 -2.01
C GLU A 18 -1.86 33.40 -1.87
N THR A 19 -1.64 34.00 -0.69
CA THR A 19 -2.01 35.40 -0.41
C THR A 19 -0.89 36.43 -0.65
N LYS A 20 0.33 35.98 -1.00
CA LYS A 20 1.35 36.89 -1.53
C LYS A 20 1.07 37.13 -3.01
N GLN A 21 0.12 38.02 -3.29
CA GLN A 21 0.08 38.73 -4.57
C GLN A 21 1.46 39.37 -4.75
N PHE A 22 2.22 38.86 -5.72
CA PHE A 22 3.45 39.47 -6.17
C PHE A 22 3.09 40.86 -6.72
N ASP A 23 3.69 41.89 -6.16
CA ASP A 23 3.59 43.25 -6.70
C ASP A 23 4.37 43.28 -8.01
N ASP A 24 3.66 43.18 -9.14
CA ASP A 24 4.18 43.10 -10.52
C ASP A 24 5.06 44.29 -10.95
N ARG A 25 5.29 45.29 -10.08
CA ARG A 25 5.92 46.56 -10.44
C ARG A 25 7.44 46.61 -10.32
N GLN A 26 8.10 45.57 -9.78
CA GLN A 26 9.54 45.63 -9.50
C GLN A 26 10.42 44.70 -10.36
N GLU A 27 9.85 43.95 -11.32
CA GLU A 27 10.61 42.97 -12.12
C GLU A 27 11.22 43.53 -13.42
N ASN A 28 11.13 44.84 -13.68
CA ASN A 28 11.45 45.38 -15.01
C ASN A 28 12.92 45.78 -15.24
N ARG A 29 13.87 45.31 -14.42
CA ARG A 29 15.32 45.62 -14.62
C ARG A 29 16.15 44.47 -15.18
N ASN A 30 15.61 43.23 -15.19
CA ASN A 30 16.30 42.03 -15.70
C ASN A 30 15.49 41.29 -16.79
N ALA A 31 14.46 41.92 -17.37
CA ALA A 31 13.53 41.33 -18.35
C ALA A 31 14.15 41.02 -19.74
N LEU A 32 15.47 40.87 -19.84
CA LEU A 32 16.13 40.49 -21.08
C LEU A 32 16.20 38.96 -21.15
N ALA A 33 15.31 38.39 -21.99
CA ALA A 33 15.36 37.04 -22.56
C ALA A 33 14.99 35.83 -21.68
N GLN A 34 13.97 35.94 -20.81
CA GLN A 34 13.34 34.73 -20.26
C GLN A 34 12.29 34.17 -21.23
N PRO A 35 12.43 32.92 -21.72
CA PRO A 35 11.48 32.33 -22.66
C PRO A 35 10.09 32.19 -22.01
N LYS A 36 9.05 32.59 -22.74
CA LYS A 36 7.67 32.63 -22.21
C LYS A 36 6.90 31.32 -22.44
N THR A 37 7.39 30.50 -23.36
CA THR A 37 6.78 29.21 -23.70
C THR A 37 7.77 28.07 -23.56
N MET A 38 7.25 26.86 -23.31
CA MET A 38 8.08 25.66 -23.22
C MET A 38 8.85 25.40 -24.52
N ASP A 39 8.22 25.65 -25.68
CA ASP A 39 8.84 25.44 -26.99
C ASP A 39 9.99 26.42 -27.22
N GLU A 40 9.84 27.68 -26.81
CA GLU A 40 10.91 28.68 -26.86
C GLU A 40 12.07 28.28 -25.95
N PHE A 41 11.77 27.80 -24.73
CA PHE A 41 12.78 27.29 -23.81
C PHE A 41 13.55 26.10 -24.38
N MET A 42 12.85 25.15 -25.02
CA MET A 42 13.48 23.94 -25.58
C MET A 42 14.34 24.21 -26.82
N LYS A 43 14.12 25.33 -27.52
CA LYS A 43 14.96 25.78 -28.63
C LYS A 43 16.30 26.36 -28.17
N LEU A 44 16.42 26.75 -26.91
CA LEU A 44 17.67 27.28 -26.35
C LEU A 44 18.72 26.18 -26.22
N ASP A 45 19.98 26.58 -26.37
CA ASP A 45 21.11 25.70 -26.08
C ASP A 45 21.14 25.32 -24.60
N PHE A 46 21.86 24.24 -24.28
CA PHE A 46 21.86 23.67 -22.94
C PHE A 46 22.34 24.67 -21.87
N ALA A 47 23.34 25.49 -22.17
CA ALA A 47 23.87 26.45 -21.20
C ALA A 47 22.86 27.57 -20.91
N SER A 48 22.19 28.09 -21.94
CA SER A 48 21.14 29.09 -21.77
C SER A 48 19.94 28.55 -20.99
N ARG A 49 19.51 27.30 -21.24
CA ARG A 49 18.45 26.66 -20.44
C ARG A 49 18.80 26.56 -18.97
N CYS A 50 20.04 26.18 -18.66
CA CYS A 50 20.52 26.12 -17.29
C CYS A 50 20.53 27.52 -16.64
N ALA A 51 21.04 28.54 -17.34
CA ALA A 51 21.10 29.91 -16.84
C ALA A 51 19.71 30.50 -16.55
N VAL A 52 18.74 30.24 -17.45
CA VAL A 52 17.32 30.61 -17.28
C VAL A 52 16.73 29.95 -16.05
N ALA A 53 17.01 28.67 -15.83
CA ALA A 53 16.55 27.91 -14.66
C ALA A 53 17.34 28.23 -13.36
N GLY A 54 18.25 29.21 -13.39
CA GLY A 54 19.03 29.61 -12.21
C GLY A 54 20.21 28.69 -11.88
N LEU A 55 20.65 27.88 -12.85
CA LEU A 55 21.81 27.00 -12.76
C LEU A 55 22.99 27.56 -13.57
N GLN A 56 24.18 27.51 -12.99
CA GLN A 56 25.43 27.74 -13.70
C GLN A 56 26.32 26.50 -13.58
N LEU A 57 26.66 25.89 -14.71
CA LEU A 57 27.58 24.76 -14.74
C LEU A 57 29.02 25.26 -14.81
N GLY A 58 29.81 24.95 -13.78
CA GLY A 58 31.26 25.01 -13.81
C GLY A 58 31.86 23.67 -14.23
N LYS A 59 33.19 23.61 -14.40
CA LYS A 59 33.91 22.39 -14.81
C LYS A 59 33.66 21.19 -13.89
N THR A 60 33.51 21.43 -12.59
CA THR A 60 33.41 20.37 -11.56
C THR A 60 32.20 20.52 -10.64
N LYS A 61 31.49 21.65 -10.71
CA LYS A 61 30.42 22.00 -9.77
C LYS A 61 29.29 22.72 -10.50
N VAL A 62 28.07 22.55 -10.01
CA VAL A 62 26.90 23.31 -10.45
C VAL A 62 26.56 24.32 -9.37
N PHE A 63 26.52 25.59 -9.74
CA PHE A 63 26.14 26.69 -8.85
C PHE A 63 24.66 26.99 -9.07
N LEU A 64 23.92 27.12 -7.97
CA LEU A 64 22.48 27.32 -7.98
C LEU A 64 22.14 28.67 -7.34
N ARG A 65 21.22 29.42 -7.96
CA ARG A 65 20.50 30.47 -7.24
C ARG A 65 19.65 29.83 -6.14
N ARG A 66 19.42 30.57 -5.05
CA ARG A 66 18.66 30.07 -3.89
C ARG A 66 17.29 29.51 -4.28
N GLU A 67 16.56 30.22 -5.14
CA GLU A 67 15.24 29.80 -5.61
C GLU A 67 15.26 28.49 -6.40
N ALA A 68 16.27 28.28 -7.25
CA ALA A 68 16.45 27.04 -8.00
C ALA A 68 16.74 25.87 -7.06
N PHE A 69 17.57 26.09 -6.03
CA PHE A 69 17.86 25.09 -5.01
C PHE A 69 16.59 24.71 -4.21
N ASP A 70 15.84 25.70 -3.72
CA ASP A 70 14.61 25.46 -2.95
C ASP A 70 13.56 24.72 -3.78
N THR A 71 13.46 25.03 -5.08
CA THR A 71 12.58 24.33 -6.02
C THR A 71 12.97 22.87 -6.20
N ILE A 72 14.26 22.59 -6.41
CA ILE A 72 14.79 21.21 -6.53
C ILE A 72 14.52 20.43 -5.24
N GLU A 73 14.75 21.05 -4.08
CA GLU A 73 14.55 20.41 -2.78
C GLU A 73 13.06 20.14 -2.49
N SER A 74 12.16 21.03 -2.93
CA SER A 74 10.72 20.81 -2.88
C SER A 74 10.30 19.59 -3.71
N ILE A 75 10.73 19.52 -4.98
CA ILE A 75 10.47 18.37 -5.87
C ILE A 75 11.06 17.08 -5.26
N ARG A 76 12.26 17.16 -4.70
CA ARG A 76 12.89 16.04 -4.01
C ARG A 76 12.00 15.54 -2.89
N ASN A 77 11.58 16.41 -1.97
CA ASN A 77 10.73 16.02 -0.84
C ASN A 77 9.40 15.39 -1.27
N GLU A 78 8.77 15.90 -2.33
CA GLU A 78 7.56 15.30 -2.91
C GLU A 78 7.83 13.88 -3.43
N LYS A 79 8.91 13.68 -4.18
CA LYS A 79 9.29 12.35 -4.70
C LYS A 79 9.63 11.38 -3.58
N PHE A 80 10.35 11.83 -2.56
CA PHE A 80 10.66 11.03 -1.37
C PHE A 80 9.36 10.62 -0.64
N GLY A 81 8.43 11.55 -0.42
CA GLY A 81 7.13 11.25 0.21
C GLY A 81 6.31 10.22 -0.57
N LYS A 82 6.23 10.35 -1.90
CA LYS A 82 5.54 9.39 -2.77
C LYS A 82 6.21 8.01 -2.73
N ASN A 83 7.54 7.97 -2.76
CA ASN A 83 8.29 6.71 -2.72
C ASN A 83 8.12 5.98 -1.39
N VAL A 84 8.23 6.69 -0.26
CA VAL A 84 8.00 6.13 1.08
C VAL A 84 6.58 5.55 1.17
N THR A 85 5.58 6.27 0.68
CA THR A 85 4.19 5.81 0.66
C THR A 85 4.03 4.54 -0.17
N LYS A 86 4.68 4.47 -1.33
CA LYS A 86 4.67 3.30 -2.22
C LYS A 86 5.30 2.09 -1.54
N VAL A 87 6.48 2.23 -0.94
CA VAL A 87 7.14 1.15 -0.19
C VAL A 87 6.28 0.69 0.98
N ALA A 88 5.76 1.61 1.79
CA ALA A 88 4.90 1.29 2.93
C ALA A 88 3.61 0.56 2.48
N LYS A 89 3.00 0.96 1.37
CA LYS A 89 1.83 0.27 0.78
C LYS A 89 2.16 -1.19 0.45
N TYR A 90 3.28 -1.45 -0.23
CA TYR A 90 3.68 -2.82 -0.57
C TYR A 90 3.97 -3.66 0.67
N TRP A 91 4.65 -3.09 1.67
CA TRP A 91 4.92 -3.77 2.93
C TRP A 91 3.64 -4.15 3.67
N ARG A 92 2.71 -3.20 3.85
CA ARG A 92 1.42 -3.46 4.50
C ARG A 92 0.64 -4.57 3.79
N ARG A 93 0.60 -4.54 2.45
CA ARG A 93 -0.03 -5.61 1.65
C ARG A 93 0.64 -6.96 1.91
N TYR A 94 1.97 -7.03 1.86
CA TYR A 94 2.70 -8.27 2.09
C TYR A 94 2.41 -8.85 3.47
N ALA A 95 2.47 -8.02 4.52
CA ALA A 95 2.20 -8.42 5.89
C ALA A 95 0.76 -8.96 6.04
N ALA A 96 -0.24 -8.26 5.51
CA ALA A 96 -1.64 -8.68 5.54
C ALA A 96 -1.86 -10.00 4.79
N GLN A 97 -1.24 -10.18 3.62
CA GLN A 97 -1.34 -11.43 2.85
C GLN A 97 -0.66 -12.60 3.58
N LYS A 98 0.49 -12.37 4.22
CA LYS A 98 1.17 -13.39 5.02
C LYS A 98 0.31 -13.83 6.21
N TYR A 99 -0.29 -12.87 6.92
CA TYR A 99 -1.21 -13.15 8.01
C TYR A 99 -2.42 -13.96 7.53
N LEU A 100 -3.11 -13.51 6.47
CA LEU A 100 -4.27 -14.20 5.91
C LEU A 100 -3.96 -15.65 5.50
N ARG A 101 -2.82 -15.90 4.85
CA ARG A 101 -2.39 -17.26 4.48
C ARG A 101 -2.23 -18.16 5.71
N THR A 102 -1.63 -17.62 6.77
CA THR A 102 -1.41 -18.34 8.03
C THR A 102 -2.74 -18.68 8.69
N CYS A 103 -3.63 -17.70 8.84
CA CYS A 103 -4.95 -17.89 9.42
C CYS A 103 -5.80 -18.88 8.60
N ARG A 104 -5.79 -18.78 7.27
CA ARG A 104 -6.51 -19.73 6.40
C ARG A 104 -6.00 -21.15 6.57
N SER A 105 -4.69 -21.36 6.60
CA SER A 105 -4.11 -22.69 6.83
C SER A 105 -4.53 -23.26 8.19
N ALA A 106 -4.46 -22.45 9.24
CA ALA A 106 -4.91 -22.85 10.59
C ALA A 106 -6.41 -23.19 10.61
N ALA A 107 -7.25 -22.34 10.01
CA ALA A 107 -8.69 -22.57 9.93
C ALA A 107 -9.03 -23.88 9.20
N ILE A 108 -8.37 -24.17 8.07
CA ILE A 108 -8.56 -25.43 7.34
C ILE A 108 -8.18 -26.63 8.22
N LYS A 109 -7.03 -26.57 8.91
CA LYS A 109 -6.59 -27.65 9.81
C LYS A 109 -7.63 -27.92 10.91
N ILE A 110 -8.14 -26.86 11.53
CA ILE A 110 -9.19 -26.95 12.56
C ILE A 110 -10.46 -27.57 11.96
N GLN A 111 -10.93 -27.05 10.82
CA GLN A 111 -12.12 -27.58 10.15
C GLN A 111 -11.98 -29.06 9.79
N CYS A 112 -10.83 -29.48 9.27
CA CYS A 112 -10.54 -30.88 8.96
C CYS A 112 -10.57 -31.75 10.22
N LEU A 113 -10.02 -31.27 11.34
CA LEU A 113 -10.07 -31.99 12.61
C LEU A 113 -11.51 -32.19 13.09
N PHE A 114 -12.30 -31.11 13.11
CA PHE A 114 -13.71 -31.17 13.51
C PHE A 114 -14.51 -32.14 12.63
N ARG A 115 -14.38 -32.02 11.30
CA ARG A 115 -15.06 -32.92 10.35
C ARG A 115 -14.66 -34.38 10.57
N ARG A 116 -13.38 -34.65 10.88
CA ARG A 116 -12.91 -36.01 11.20
C ARG A 116 -13.56 -36.55 12.47
N VAL A 117 -13.53 -35.77 13.56
CA VAL A 117 -14.12 -36.17 14.85
C VAL A 117 -15.61 -36.44 14.69
N GLU A 118 -16.32 -35.54 14.03
CA GLU A 118 -17.75 -35.67 13.75
C GLU A 118 -18.07 -36.94 12.93
N ALA A 119 -17.26 -37.25 11.91
CA ALA A 119 -17.39 -38.48 11.12
C ALA A 119 -17.15 -39.74 11.97
N VAL A 120 -16.14 -39.74 12.85
CA VAL A 120 -15.86 -40.86 13.77
C VAL A 120 -17.03 -41.07 14.73
N VAL A 121 -17.56 -40.01 15.33
CA VAL A 121 -18.70 -40.10 16.25
C VAL A 121 -19.93 -40.68 15.53
N ARG A 122 -20.25 -40.18 14.33
CA ARG A 122 -21.38 -40.70 13.53
C ARG A 122 -21.20 -42.15 13.13
N THR A 123 -20.04 -42.52 12.60
CA THR A 123 -19.78 -43.88 12.12
C THR A 123 -19.75 -44.90 13.25
N THR A 124 -19.17 -44.56 14.41
CA THR A 124 -19.19 -45.43 15.60
C THR A 124 -20.60 -45.62 16.14
N HIS A 125 -21.42 -44.57 16.19
CA HIS A 125 -22.82 -44.66 16.56
C HIS A 125 -23.61 -45.56 15.59
N LEU A 126 -23.46 -45.35 14.28
CA LEU A 126 -24.09 -46.20 13.26
C LEU A 126 -23.66 -47.66 13.36
N MET A 127 -22.37 -47.94 13.58
CA MET A 127 -21.86 -49.30 13.77
C MET A 127 -22.50 -49.99 14.98
N LYS A 128 -22.70 -49.28 16.10
CA LYS A 128 -23.40 -49.82 17.28
C LYS A 128 -24.83 -50.25 16.91
N ILE A 129 -25.59 -49.36 16.27
CA ILE A 129 -26.96 -49.65 15.81
C ILE A 129 -26.99 -50.84 14.86
N MET A 130 -26.08 -50.88 13.87
CA MET A 130 -26.01 -51.99 12.91
C MET A 130 -25.67 -53.32 13.60
N LYS A 131 -24.76 -53.32 14.58
CA LYS A 131 -24.38 -54.51 15.35
C LYS A 131 -25.56 -55.04 16.16
N GLU A 132 -26.33 -54.16 16.80
CA GLU A 132 -27.56 -54.53 17.51
C GLU A 132 -28.62 -55.08 16.57
N LYS A 133 -28.86 -54.42 15.43
CA LYS A 133 -29.82 -54.91 14.41
C LYS A 133 -29.42 -56.29 13.89
N ARG A 134 -28.12 -56.52 13.66
CA ARG A 134 -27.58 -57.83 13.27
C ARG A 134 -27.77 -58.88 14.37
N ARG A 135 -27.55 -58.54 15.64
CA ARG A 135 -27.79 -59.44 16.79
C ARG A 135 -29.26 -59.85 16.89
N LYS A 136 -30.18 -58.88 16.82
CA LYS A 136 -31.64 -59.13 16.83
C LYS A 136 -32.07 -60.02 15.67
N ARG A 137 -31.58 -59.76 14.45
CA ARG A 137 -31.83 -60.64 13.28
C ARG A 137 -31.35 -62.07 13.51
N LYS A 138 -30.11 -62.26 13.97
CA LYS A 138 -29.58 -63.60 14.27
C LYS A 138 -30.42 -64.33 15.34
N ALA A 139 -30.83 -63.63 16.39
CA ALA A 139 -31.70 -64.20 17.43
C ALA A 139 -33.06 -64.62 16.85
N ALA A 140 -33.69 -63.76 16.04
CA ALA A 140 -34.95 -64.08 15.36
C ALA A 140 -34.82 -65.31 14.46
N THR A 141 -33.75 -65.41 13.65
CA THR A 141 -33.50 -66.59 12.81
C THR A 141 -33.34 -67.87 13.64
N LYS A 142 -32.64 -67.79 14.79
CA LYS A 142 -32.52 -68.93 15.71
C LYS A 142 -33.86 -69.37 16.29
N ILE A 143 -34.69 -68.42 16.74
CA ILE A 143 -36.03 -68.72 17.26
C ILE A 143 -36.88 -69.36 16.17
N GLN A 144 -36.91 -68.77 14.97
CA GLN A 144 -37.66 -69.31 13.83
C GLN A 144 -37.22 -70.73 13.44
N ALA A 145 -35.93 -71.05 13.56
CA ALA A 145 -35.41 -72.38 13.30
C ALA A 145 -35.76 -73.41 14.40
N ALA A 146 -36.00 -72.98 15.64
CA ALA A 146 -36.37 -73.86 16.74
C ALA A 146 -37.86 -74.21 16.78
N TYR A 147 -38.71 -73.37 16.17
CA TYR A 147 -40.15 -73.58 16.05
C TYR A 147 -40.57 -74.16 14.68
N ARG A 148 -39.62 -74.47 13.80
CA ARG A 148 -39.82 -75.24 12.56
C ARG A 148 -39.36 -76.67 12.79
#